data_AF-A0AAV0PIE9-F1
#
_entry.id   AF-A0AAV0PIE9-F1
#
_cell.length_a   1.000
_cell.length_b   1.000
_cell.length_c   1.000
_cell.angle_alpha   90.00
_cell.angle_beta   90.00
_cell.angle_gamma   90.00
#
_symmetry.space_group_name_H-M   'P 1'
#
loop_
_entity.id
_entity.type
_entity.pdbx_description
1 polymer ?
#
loop_
_entity_poly.entity_id
_entity_poly.type
_entity_poly.pdbx_seq_one_letter_code
_entity_poly.pdbx_strand_id
1 'polypeptide(L)'
;MAEARWSLNGMTALVTGGTRGIGYAIVEELAGFGARVHTCSRNEKELNDRVLEWKSKGLQVTGSVCDLSSVSDRKKLMETVSSLFDGKLNILVRSGNASLPREFIHRIARSRLICISCMWYWCSHR
;
A
#
# COMPACT_ATOMS: atom_id res chain seq x y z
N MET A 1 -7.83 23.76 -14.43
CA MET A 1 -8.17 22.38 -14.09
C MET A 1 -7.11 21.50 -14.70
N ALA A 2 -6.22 20.89 -13.91
CA ALA A 2 -5.15 20.06 -14.44
C ALA A 2 -5.75 18.70 -14.84
N GLU A 3 -5.95 18.50 -16.14
CA GLU A 3 -6.28 17.19 -16.69
C GLU A 3 -5.14 16.21 -16.35
N ALA A 4 -5.45 15.22 -15.52
CA ALA A 4 -4.48 14.31 -14.94
C ALA A 4 -3.87 13.42 -16.03
N ARG A 5 -2.60 13.66 -16.39
CA ARG A 5 -1.79 12.75 -17.23
C ARG A 5 -1.56 11.39 -16.57
N TRP A 6 -1.94 11.21 -15.30
CA TRP A 6 -1.77 9.99 -14.52
C TRP A 6 -3.05 9.64 -13.78
N SER A 7 -3.76 8.62 -14.25
CA SER A 7 -4.87 7.98 -13.54
C SER A 7 -4.49 6.55 -13.18
N LEU A 8 -4.85 6.13 -11.96
CA LEU A 8 -4.71 4.78 -11.45
C LEU A 8 -6.09 4.12 -11.22
N ASN A 9 -7.13 4.62 -11.88
CA ASN A 9 -8.47 4.03 -11.83
C ASN A 9 -8.42 2.54 -12.19
N GLY A 10 -9.04 1.71 -11.35
CA GLY A 10 -9.05 0.26 -11.51
C GLY A 10 -7.76 -0.46 -11.13
N MET A 11 -6.73 0.27 -10.69
CA MET A 11 -5.53 -0.31 -10.09
C MET A 11 -5.75 -0.55 -8.59
N THR A 12 -5.06 -1.56 -8.08
CA THR A 12 -5.06 -1.91 -6.66
C THR A 12 -3.65 -1.78 -6.08
N ALA A 13 -3.56 -1.29 -4.84
CA ALA A 13 -2.28 -1.07 -4.19
C ALA A 13 -2.27 -1.60 -2.75
N LEU A 14 -1.16 -2.21 -2.35
CA LEU A 14 -0.85 -2.54 -0.96
C LEU A 14 0.31 -1.65 -0.51
N VAL A 15 0.08 -0.85 0.54
CA VAL A 15 1.11 -0.01 1.16
C VAL A 15 1.35 -0.51 2.58
N THR A 16 2.51 -1.09 2.83
CA THR A 16 2.85 -1.52 4.19
C THR A 16 3.36 -0.32 5.00
N GLY A 17 2.86 -0.11 6.21
CA GLY A 17 3.26 1.02 7.07
C GLY A 17 2.74 2.36 6.57
N GLY A 18 1.56 2.40 5.96
CA GLY A 18 1.02 3.60 5.32
C GLY A 18 0.35 4.61 6.26
N THR A 19 0.48 4.49 7.59
CA THR A 19 -0.23 5.40 8.53
C THR A 19 0.56 6.66 8.88
N ARG A 20 1.87 6.71 8.59
CA ARG A 20 2.74 7.88 8.84
C ARG A 20 3.75 8.14 7.70
N GLY A 21 4.32 9.34 7.72
CA GLY A 21 5.47 9.72 6.90
C GLY A 21 5.27 9.47 5.41
N ILE A 22 6.28 8.88 4.76
CA ILE A 22 6.25 8.57 3.32
C ILE A 22 5.12 7.60 2.98
N GLY A 23 4.86 6.61 3.84
CA GLY A 23 3.78 5.64 3.61
C GLY A 23 2.42 6.31 3.54
N TYR A 24 2.17 7.28 4.43
CA TYR A 24 0.93 8.07 4.44
C TYR A 24 0.77 8.87 3.15
N ALA A 25 1.80 9.62 2.75
CA ALA A 25 1.77 10.42 1.52
C ALA A 25 1.50 9.55 0.28
N ILE A 26 2.06 8.35 0.24
CA ILE A 26 1.85 7.42 -0.88
C ILE A 26 0.45 6.85 -0.91
N VAL A 27 -0.14 6.50 0.25
CA VAL A 27 -1.55 6.08 0.30
C VAL A 27 -2.44 7.18 -0.25
N GLU A 28 -2.21 8.43 0.17
CA GLU A 28 -2.99 9.59 -0.24
C GLU A 28 -2.86 9.86 -1.74
N GLU A 29 -1.64 9.88 -2.29
CA GLU A 29 -1.39 10.10 -3.72
C GLU A 29 -1.98 8.98 -4.59
N LEU A 30 -1.75 7.71 -4.23
CA LEU A 30 -2.27 6.57 -5.00
C LEU A 30 -3.80 6.58 -5.02
N ALA A 31 -4.43 6.81 -3.88
CA ALA A 31 -5.88 6.88 -3.79
C ALA A 31 -6.43 8.14 -4.48
N GLY A 32 -5.72 9.26 -4.42
CA GLY A 32 -6.05 10.50 -5.12
C GLY A 32 -6.05 10.35 -6.64
N PHE A 33 -5.19 9.49 -7.19
CA PHE A 33 -5.22 9.09 -8.60
C PHE A 33 -6.28 8.02 -8.94
N GLY A 34 -7.07 7.57 -7.96
CA GLY A 34 -8.19 6.65 -8.13
C GLY A 34 -7.85 5.16 -7.93
N ALA A 35 -6.68 4.85 -7.38
CA ALA A 35 -6.37 3.47 -7.01
C ALA A 35 -7.18 3.03 -5.78
N ARG A 36 -7.51 1.74 -5.72
CA ARG A 36 -8.01 1.09 -4.50
C ARG A 36 -6.82 0.70 -3.64
N VAL A 37 -6.67 1.31 -2.47
CA VAL A 37 -5.50 1.11 -1.61
C VAL A 37 -5.87 0.29 -0.38
N HIS A 38 -5.03 -0.67 -0.03
CA HIS A 38 -5.03 -1.34 1.26
C HIS A 38 -3.74 -0.99 1.98
N THR A 39 -3.82 -0.61 3.25
CA THR A 39 -2.66 -0.30 4.08
C THR A 39 -2.64 -1.17 5.34
N CYS A 40 -1.46 -1.36 5.91
CA CYS A 40 -1.33 -2.08 7.17
C CYS A 40 -0.42 -1.37 8.16
N SER A 41 -0.73 -1.49 9.44
CA SER A 41 0.06 -0.95 10.54
C SER A 41 -0.08 -1.83 11.78
N ARG A 42 0.85 -1.68 12.73
CA ARG A 42 0.77 -2.33 14.05
C ARG A 42 -0.13 -1.59 15.02
N ASN A 43 -0.35 -0.29 14.79
CA ASN A 43 -1.16 0.55 15.65
C ASN A 43 -2.59 0.64 15.10
N GLU A 44 -3.50 -0.13 15.69
CA GLU A 44 -4.91 -0.19 15.29
C GLU A 44 -5.60 1.17 15.38
N LYS A 45 -5.40 1.89 16.50
CA LYS A 45 -6.06 3.19 16.72
C LYS A 45 -5.73 4.17 15.61
N GLU A 46 -4.44 4.32 15.34
CA GLU A 46 -3.94 5.22 14.30
C GLU A 46 -4.37 4.77 12.89
N LEU A 47 -4.38 3.46 12.63
CA LEU A 47 -4.88 2.91 11.37
C LEU A 47 -6.34 3.30 11.14
N ASN A 48 -7.19 3.11 12.16
CA ASN A 48 -8.60 3.43 12.09
C ASN A 48 -8.86 4.92 11.90
N ASP A 49 -8.14 5.77 12.64
CA ASP A 49 -8.20 7.23 12.49
C ASP A 49 -7.88 7.65 11.04
N ARG A 50 -6.82 7.07 10.46
CA ARG A 50 -6.40 7.36 9.08
C ARG A 50 -7.39 6.84 8.03
N VAL A 51 -7.92 5.64 8.21
CA VAL A 51 -8.94 5.08 7.30
C VAL A 51 -10.21 5.93 7.30
N LEU A 52 -10.65 6.41 8.47
CA LEU A 52 -11.77 7.35 8.57
C LEU A 52 -11.49 8.67 7.86
N GLU A 53 -10.28 9.20 8.02
CA GLU A 53 -9.84 10.42 7.33
C GLU A 53 -9.84 10.28 5.81
N TRP A 54 -9.27 9.20 5.26
CA TRP A 54 -9.28 8.98 3.82
C TRP A 54 -10.70 8.75 3.29
N LYS A 55 -11.54 8.05 4.06
CA LYS A 55 -12.95 7.85 3.71
C LYS A 55 -13.72 9.17 3.65
N SER A 56 -13.46 10.12 4.56
CA SER A 56 -14.10 11.43 4.53
C SER A 56 -13.66 12.29 3.33
N LYS A 57 -12.44 12.05 2.82
CA LYS A 57 -11.92 12.62 1.56
C LYS A 57 -12.46 11.92 0.30
N GLY A 58 -13.30 10.89 0.43
CA GLY A 58 -13.83 10.11 -0.70
C GLY A 58 -12.83 9.14 -1.32
N LEU A 59 -11.73 8.85 -0.63
CA LEU A 59 -10.66 7.97 -1.11
C LEU A 59 -10.98 6.50 -0.80
N GLN A 60 -10.67 5.61 -1.74
CA GLN A 60 -10.89 4.17 -1.60
C GLN A 60 -9.73 3.51 -0.86
N VAL A 61 -9.67 3.74 0.46
CA VAL A 61 -8.63 3.16 1.32
C VAL A 61 -9.24 2.23 2.37
N THR A 62 -8.64 1.06 2.51
CA THR A 62 -8.94 0.09 3.57
C THR A 62 -7.67 -0.21 4.36
N GLY A 63 -7.80 -0.76 5.57
CA GLY A 63 -6.63 -1.16 6.32
C GLY A 63 -6.86 -2.36 7.23
N SER A 64 -5.77 -3.05 7.55
CA SER A 64 -5.75 -4.15 8.52
C SER A 64 -4.56 -4.04 9.47
N VAL A 65 -4.76 -4.47 10.70
CA VAL A 65 -3.67 -4.57 11.68
C VAL A 65 -2.76 -5.73 11.27
N CYS A 66 -1.47 -5.46 11.15
CA CYS A 66 -0.49 -6.48 10.75
C CYS A 66 0.87 -6.18 11.37
N ASP A 67 1.42 -7.15 12.09
CA ASP A 67 2.84 -7.16 12.41
C ASP A 67 3.64 -7.87 11.29
N LEU A 68 4.44 -7.09 10.55
CA LEU A 68 5.23 -7.61 9.44
C LEU A 68 6.38 -8.52 9.87
N SER A 69 6.75 -8.57 11.16
CA SER A 69 7.70 -9.56 11.68
C SER A 69 7.06 -10.95 11.88
N SER A 70 5.76 -10.98 12.15
CA SER A 70 4.97 -12.20 12.33
C SER A 70 4.64 -12.89 10.99
N VAL A 71 5.06 -14.15 10.84
CA VAL A 71 4.76 -14.96 9.63
C VAL A 71 3.25 -15.15 9.46
N SER A 72 2.53 -15.40 10.55
CA SER A 72 1.09 -15.59 10.54
C SER A 72 0.35 -14.31 10.13
N ASP A 73 0.78 -13.16 10.63
CA ASP A 73 0.15 -11.87 10.30
C ASP A 73 0.38 -11.51 8.83
N ARG A 74 1.59 -11.78 8.31
CA ARG A 74 1.86 -11.61 6.89
C ARG A 74 0.95 -12.48 6.04
N LYS A 75 0.77 -13.76 6.39
CA LYS A 75 -0.14 -14.67 5.66
C LYS A 75 -1.58 -14.14 5.66
N LYS A 76 -2.10 -13.75 6.83
CA LYS A 76 -3.44 -13.16 6.97
C LYS A 76 -3.58 -11.88 6.13
N LEU A 77 -2.59 -10.99 6.17
CA LEU A 77 -2.58 -9.78 5.34
C LEU A 77 -2.66 -10.13 3.86
N MET A 78 -1.92 -11.14 3.39
CA MET A 78 -1.97 -11.56 1.98
C MET A 78 -3.34 -12.14 1.61
N GLU A 79 -3.97 -12.93 2.49
CA GLU A 79 -5.31 -13.48 2.27
C GLU A 79 -6.35 -12.36 2.20
N THR A 80 -6.31 -11.41 3.14
CA THR A 80 -7.17 -10.23 3.14
C THR A 80 -7.00 -9.42 1.85
N VAL A 81 -5.76 -9.11 1.45
CA VAL A 81 -5.49 -8.35 0.22
C VAL A 81 -5.94 -9.11 -1.02
N SER A 82 -5.70 -10.43 -1.06
CA SER A 82 -6.15 -11.27 -2.17
C SER A 82 -7.67 -11.32 -2.28
N SER A 83 -8.39 -11.34 -1.16
CA SER A 83 -9.85 -11.32 -1.15
C SER A 83 -10.39 -9.94 -1.53
N LEU A 84 -9.83 -8.86 -0.99
CA LEU A 84 -10.28 -7.49 -1.26
C LEU A 84 -10.08 -7.08 -2.72
N PHE A 85 -9.02 -7.57 -3.36
CA PHE A 85 -8.64 -7.18 -4.70
C PHE A 85 -8.91 -8.26 -5.76
N ASP A 86 -9.71 -9.28 -5.42
CA ASP A 86 -10.07 -10.36 -6.36
C ASP A 86 -8.83 -11.04 -6.96
N GLY A 87 -7.79 -11.19 -6.14
CA GLY A 87 -6.49 -11.76 -6.53
C GLY A 87 -5.59 -10.85 -7.38
N LYS A 88 -6.04 -9.64 -7.73
CA LYS A 88 -5.32 -8.72 -8.60
C LYS A 88 -4.67 -7.60 -7.78
N LEU A 89 -3.39 -7.74 -7.46
CA LEU A 89 -2.59 -6.66 -6.86
C LEU A 89 -1.66 -6.02 -7.90
N ASN A 90 -1.82 -4.72 -8.18
CA ASN A 90 -1.01 -4.02 -9.17
C ASN A 90 0.23 -3.35 -8.58
N ILE A 91 0.10 -2.74 -7.41
CA ILE A 91 1.15 -1.93 -6.80
C ILE A 91 1.45 -2.48 -5.41
N LEU A 92 2.71 -2.79 -5.14
CA LEU A 92 3.17 -3.08 -3.79
C LEU A 92 4.20 -2.06 -3.38
N VAL A 93 3.90 -1.37 -2.29
CA VAL A 93 4.80 -0.42 -1.64
C VAL A 93 5.21 -0.99 -0.30
N ARG A 94 6.52 -1.17 -0.14
CA ARG A 94 7.12 -1.63 1.11
C ARG A 94 7.79 -0.47 1.83
N SER A 95 7.47 -0.31 3.11
CA SER A 95 8.23 0.55 4.02
C SER A 95 9.29 -0.29 4.73
N GLY A 96 10.56 0.13 4.65
CA GLY A 96 11.67 -0.51 5.37
C GLY A 96 12.06 -1.92 4.90
N ASN A 97 12.47 -2.76 5.87
CA ASN A 97 13.03 -4.10 5.69
C ASN A 97 12.00 -5.25 5.76
N ALA A 98 10.71 -4.96 5.60
CA ALA A 98 9.65 -5.95 5.79
C ALA A 98 9.73 -7.12 4.79
N SER A 99 10.06 -8.33 5.26
CA SER A 99 10.14 -9.54 4.43
C SER A 99 8.76 -10.06 4.05
N LEU A 100 8.27 -9.79 2.84
CA LEU A 100 7.05 -10.43 2.32
C LEU A 100 7.39 -11.78 1.65
N PRO A 101 6.48 -12.78 1.72
CA PRO A 101 6.71 -14.09 1.11
C PRO A 101 6.94 -13.98 -0.40
N ARG A 102 7.91 -14.74 -0.93
CA ARG A 102 8.33 -14.74 -2.34
C ARG A 102 7.18 -14.98 -3.32
N GLU A 103 6.27 -15.89 -2.98
CA GLU A 103 5.04 -16.23 -3.71
C GLU A 103 4.23 -14.98 -4.11
N PHE A 104 4.16 -14.00 -3.21
CA PHE A 104 3.41 -12.77 -3.42
C PHE A 104 4.12 -11.82 -4.37
N ILE A 105 5.45 -11.72 -4.26
CA ILE A 105 6.28 -10.92 -5.18
C ILE A 105 6.16 -11.48 -6.60
N HIS A 106 6.12 -12.80 -6.77
CA HIS A 106 5.88 -13.43 -8.08
C HIS A 106 4.49 -13.14 -8.64
N ARG A 107 3.45 -13.09 -7.79
CA ARG A 107 2.10 -12.68 -8.21
C ARG A 107 2.05 -11.21 -8.64
N ILE A 108 2.88 -10.37 -8.03
CA ILE A 108 3.04 -8.94 -8.38
C ILE A 108 3.90 -8.75 -9.63
N ALA A 109 4.83 -9.65 -9.96
CA ALA A 109 5.87 -9.45 -10.99
C ALA A 109 5.37 -9.19 -12.43
N ARG A 110 4.05 -9.26 -12.69
CA ARG A 110 3.44 -8.72 -13.92
C ARG A 110 3.13 -7.21 -13.86
N SER A 111 3.31 -6.57 -12.71
CA SER A 111 2.95 -5.18 -12.43
C SER A 111 4.09 -4.46 -11.68
N ARG A 112 4.19 -3.14 -11.88
CA ARG A 112 5.29 -2.28 -11.42
C ARG A 112 5.49 -2.34 -9.90
N LEU A 113 6.57 -2.98 -9.46
CA LEU A 113 7.02 -2.94 -8.07
C LEU A 113 7.70 -1.57 -7.80
N ILE A 114 7.13 -0.74 -6.95
CA ILE A 114 7.74 0.52 -6.52
C ILE A 114 8.43 0.27 -5.18
N CYS A 115 9.71 -0.09 -5.22
CA CYS A 115 10.54 -0.25 -4.02
C CYS A 115 11.13 1.11 -3.62
N ILE A 116 10.59 1.73 -2.57
CA ILE A 116 11.04 3.06 -2.10
C ILE A 116 12.45 3.04 -1.51
N SER A 117 12.94 1.89 -1.04
CA SER A 117 14.35 1.77 -0.62
C SER A 117 15.31 2.19 -1.74
N CYS A 118 15.02 1.81 -3.00
CA CYS A 118 15.78 2.29 -4.15
C CYS A 118 15.56 3.78 -4.43
N MET A 119 14.38 4.33 -4.16
CA MET A 119 14.07 5.73 -4.43
C MET A 119 14.72 6.69 -3.44
N TRP A 120 14.87 6.28 -2.16
CA TRP A 120 15.68 7.03 -1.19
C TRP A 120 17.16 6.99 -1.55
N TYR A 121 17.69 5.83 -1.94
CA TYR A 121 19.06 5.73 -2.44
C TYR A 121 19.31 6.63 -3.66
N TRP A 122 18.32 6.74 -4.56
CA TRP A 122 18.41 7.54 -5.79
C TRP A 122 18.15 9.04 -5.59
N CYS A 123 17.39 9.43 -4.55
CA CYS A 123 17.11 10.83 -4.22
C CYS A 123 18.14 11.42 -3.25
N SER A 124 18.82 10.59 -2.44
CA SER A 124 19.88 11.02 -1.51
C SER A 124 21.30 10.98 -2.10
N HIS A 125 21.48 10.51 -3.34
CA HIS A 125 22.75 10.53 -4.09
C HIS A 125 22.66 11.34 -5.39
N ARG A 126 21.81 12.37 -5.43
CA ARG A 126 21.82 13.38 -6.50
C ARG A 126 22.00 14.76 -5.90
#